data_AF-A0A842NIG8-F1
#
_entry.id   AF-A0A842NIG8-F1
#
_cell.length_a   1.000
_cell.length_b   1.000
_cell.length_c   1.000
_cell.angle_alpha   90.00
_cell.angle_beta   90.00
_cell.angle_gamma   90.00
#
_symmetry.space_group_name_H-M   'P 1'
#
loop_
_entity.id
_entity.type
_entity.pdbx_description
1 polymer ?
#
loop_
_entity_poly.entity_id
_entity_poly.type
_entity_poly.pdbx_seq_one_letter_code
_entity_poly.pdbx_strand_id
1 'polypeptide(L)'
;MHVDWIQRSEKTLEQIKGLMDSPEQDRLELVRVMRVAFGALGHSLGGWMQWINSPEIMSSFTQEELQEMAKTLTDMVTGFLSYDIEMTNRGMQKGLAKQRQANQQQVRFVI
;
A
#
# COMPACT_ATOMS: atom_id res chain seq x y z
N MET A 1 7.04 24.76 -10.51
CA MET A 1 6.01 23.93 -9.83
C MET A 1 6.19 22.42 -9.99
N HIS A 2 7.29 21.88 -10.58
CA HIS A 2 7.61 20.44 -10.53
C HIS A 2 8.63 20.05 -9.44
N VAL A 3 9.54 20.97 -9.08
CA VAL A 3 10.59 20.75 -8.07
C VAL A 3 9.98 20.40 -6.69
N ASP A 4 8.86 21.02 -6.36
CA ASP A 4 8.15 20.80 -5.08
C ASP A 4 7.57 19.37 -4.97
N TRP A 5 7.13 18.78 -6.08
CA TRP A 5 6.57 17.42 -6.08
C TRP A 5 7.63 16.34 -5.89
N ILE A 6 8.75 16.45 -6.60
CA ILE A 6 9.87 15.50 -6.50
C ILE A 6 10.45 15.55 -5.09
N GLN A 7 10.77 16.75 -4.60
CA GLN A 7 11.33 16.95 -3.27
C GLN A 7 10.39 16.45 -2.15
N ARG A 8 9.07 16.67 -2.30
CA ARG A 8 8.09 16.13 -1.37
C ARG A 8 8.01 14.60 -1.41
N SER A 9 8.11 14.00 -2.59
CA SER A 9 8.10 12.53 -2.77
C SER A 9 9.36 11.90 -2.16
N GLU A 10 10.53 12.49 -2.38
CA GLU A 10 11.80 12.09 -1.78
C GLU A 10 11.75 12.17 -0.25
N LYS A 11 11.28 13.29 0.30
CA LYS A 11 11.10 13.44 1.76
C LYS A 11 10.14 12.39 2.35
N THR A 12 9.08 12.05 1.61
CA THR A 12 8.13 11.02 2.03
C THR A 12 8.78 9.63 2.01
N LEU A 13 9.63 9.36 1.01
CA LEU A 13 10.41 8.12 0.92
C LEU A 13 11.39 7.98 2.09
N GLU A 14 12.12 9.05 2.42
CA GLU A 14 13.01 9.10 3.59
C GLU A 14 12.25 8.85 4.88
N GLN A 15 11.07 9.47 5.05
CA GLN A 15 10.23 9.27 6.21
C GLN A 15 9.80 7.81 6.35
N ILE A 16 9.36 7.16 5.27
CA ILE A 16 8.94 5.75 5.32
C ILE A 16 10.11 4.84 5.69
N LYS A 17 11.31 5.08 5.12
CA LYS A 17 12.52 4.31 5.45
C LYS A 17 12.92 4.49 6.91
N GLY A 18 13.00 5.73 7.38
CA GLY A 18 13.36 6.03 8.77
C GLY A 18 12.39 5.46 9.80
N LEU A 19 11.09 5.38 9.45
CA LEU A 19 10.10 4.71 10.30
C LEU A 19 10.33 3.20 10.39
N MET A 20 10.79 2.56 9.32
CA MET A 20 11.09 1.12 9.28
C MET A 20 12.40 0.75 9.96
N ASP A 21 13.40 1.62 9.93
CA ASP A 21 14.72 1.37 10.51
C ASP A 21 14.77 1.58 12.05
N SER A 22 13.63 1.91 12.68
CA SER A 22 13.55 2.10 14.14
C SER A 22 13.81 0.78 14.89
N PRO A 23 14.76 0.75 15.85
CA PRO A 23 15.15 -0.48 16.55
C PRO A 23 14.08 -1.07 17.47
N GLU A 24 13.07 -0.28 17.87
CA GLU A 24 11.91 -0.75 18.62
C GLU A 24 10.62 -0.35 17.90
N GLN A 25 10.01 -1.30 17.17
CA GLN A 25 8.69 -1.12 16.58
C GLN A 25 7.66 -1.92 17.37
N ASP A 26 6.83 -1.22 18.14
CA ASP A 26 5.65 -1.83 18.72
C ASP A 26 4.54 -2.00 17.66
N ARG A 27 3.43 -2.66 18.04
CA ARG A 27 2.33 -2.94 17.11
C ARG A 27 1.64 -1.68 16.59
N LEU A 28 1.61 -0.59 17.37
CA LEU A 28 1.01 0.68 16.96
C LEU A 28 1.91 1.41 15.96
N GLU A 29 3.22 1.37 16.19
CA GLU A 29 4.19 1.95 15.26
C GLU A 29 4.17 1.23 13.91
N LEU A 30 4.07 -0.10 13.88
CA LEU A 30 3.87 -0.86 12.63
C LEU A 30 2.61 -0.41 11.86
N VAL A 31 1.50 -0.20 12.57
CA VAL A 31 0.25 0.31 11.96
C VAL A 31 0.43 1.74 11.45
N ARG A 32 1.17 2.59 12.19
CA ARG A 32 1.50 3.96 11.75
C ARG A 32 2.30 3.93 10.46
N VAL A 33 3.32 3.07 10.36
CA VAL A 33 4.12 2.94 9.13
C VAL A 33 3.23 2.57 7.95
N MET A 34 2.36 1.56 8.11
CA MET A 34 1.43 1.17 7.05
C MET A 34 0.54 2.33 6.61
N ARG A 35 -0.01 3.09 7.57
CA ARG A 35 -0.86 4.25 7.28
C ARG A 35 -0.11 5.33 6.48
N VAL A 36 1.12 5.64 6.86
CA VAL A 36 1.96 6.62 6.14
C VAL A 36 2.28 6.11 4.74
N ALA A 37 2.70 4.85 4.61
CA ALA A 37 3.03 4.25 3.32
C ALA A 37 1.83 4.25 2.35
N PHE A 38 0.64 3.86 2.81
CA PHE A 38 -0.56 3.90 1.98
C PHE A 38 -1.00 5.31 1.60
N GLY A 39 -0.87 6.27 2.51
CA GLY A 39 -1.15 7.69 2.21
C GLY A 39 -0.22 8.25 1.13
N ALA A 40 1.07 7.89 1.19
CA ALA A 40 2.07 8.25 0.20
C ALA A 40 1.79 7.61 -1.16
N LEU A 41 1.48 6.30 -1.17
CA LEU A 41 1.13 5.56 -2.37
C LEU A 41 -0.10 6.17 -3.07
N GLY A 42 -1.15 6.50 -2.32
CA GLY A 42 -2.35 7.14 -2.85
C GLY A 42 -2.11 8.51 -3.49
N HIS A 43 -1.26 9.35 -2.88
CA HIS A 43 -0.85 10.62 -3.49
C HIS A 43 -0.09 10.40 -4.80
N SER A 44 0.88 9.47 -4.80
CA SER A 44 1.67 9.15 -6.00
C SER A 44 0.79 8.63 -7.15
N LEU A 45 -0.15 7.72 -6.84
CA LEU A 45 -1.17 7.24 -7.79
C LEU A 45 -1.98 8.39 -8.38
N GLY A 46 -2.39 9.36 -7.58
CA GLY A 46 -3.11 10.55 -8.07
C GLY A 46 -2.32 11.32 -9.15
N GLY A 47 -1.03 11.54 -8.94
CA GLY A 47 -0.15 12.19 -9.92
C GLY A 47 0.04 11.35 -11.19
N TRP A 48 0.23 10.03 -11.04
CA TRP A 48 0.30 9.11 -12.16
C TRP A 48 -0.98 9.10 -13.01
N MET A 49 -2.15 9.12 -12.37
CA MET A 49 -3.43 9.20 -13.08
C MET A 49 -3.57 10.51 -13.87
N GLN A 50 -3.05 11.63 -13.37
CA GLN A 50 -3.03 12.88 -14.14
C GLN A 50 -2.16 12.79 -15.39
N TRP A 51 -0.99 12.16 -15.28
CA TRP A 51 -0.11 11.92 -16.43
C TRP A 51 -0.77 11.00 -17.46
N ILE A 52 -1.29 9.85 -17.04
CA ILE A 52 -1.92 8.85 -17.92
C ILE A 52 -3.14 9.45 -18.63
N ASN A 53 -3.92 10.28 -17.95
CA ASN A 53 -5.10 10.94 -18.51
C ASN A 53 -4.77 12.16 -19.39
N SER A 54 -3.50 12.52 -19.57
CA SER A 54 -3.06 13.61 -20.43
C SER A 54 -2.49 13.05 -21.74
N PRO A 55 -3.24 13.10 -22.87
CA PRO A 55 -2.73 12.64 -24.16
C PRO A 55 -1.49 13.39 -24.61
N GLU A 56 -1.39 14.69 -24.30
CA GLU A 56 -0.22 15.52 -24.61
C GLU A 56 1.05 14.95 -23.96
N ILE A 57 0.99 14.67 -22.65
CA ILE A 57 2.11 14.08 -21.91
C ILE A 57 2.40 12.67 -22.42
N MET A 58 1.37 11.82 -22.54
CA MET A 58 1.55 10.43 -22.96
C MET A 58 2.07 10.29 -24.39
N SER A 59 1.73 11.21 -25.29
CA SER A 59 2.22 11.22 -26.67
C SER A 59 3.70 11.60 -26.80
N SER A 60 4.30 12.17 -25.75
CA SER A 60 5.72 12.53 -25.75
C SER A 60 6.65 11.33 -25.52
N PHE A 61 6.12 10.22 -25.01
CA PHE A 61 6.87 8.98 -24.79
C PHE A 61 6.85 8.09 -26.04
N THR A 62 7.95 7.39 -26.24
CA THR A 62 8.08 6.34 -27.26
C THR A 62 7.29 5.09 -26.88
N GLN A 63 7.05 4.22 -27.88
CA GLN A 63 6.36 2.95 -27.65
C GLN A 63 7.14 2.05 -26.66
N GLU A 64 8.46 2.06 -26.74
CA GLU A 64 9.36 1.31 -25.87
C GLU A 64 9.29 1.81 -24.43
N GLU A 65 9.33 3.13 -24.22
CA GLU A 65 9.18 3.74 -22.89
C GLU A 65 7.81 3.42 -22.28
N LEU A 66 6.74 3.52 -23.06
CA LEU A 66 5.39 3.16 -22.60
C LEU A 66 5.29 1.68 -22.22
N GLN A 67 5.95 0.78 -22.96
CA GLN A 67 6.00 -0.65 -22.62
C GLN A 67 6.76 -0.90 -21.31
N GLU A 68 7.90 -0.24 -21.11
CA GLU A 68 8.68 -0.35 -19.87
C GLU A 68 7.88 0.17 -18.67
N MET A 69 7.27 1.34 -18.81
CA MET A 69 6.41 1.95 -17.78
C MET A 69 5.23 1.04 -17.43
N ALA A 70 4.51 0.57 -18.45
CA ALA A 70 3.37 -0.31 -18.27
C ALA A 70 3.77 -1.59 -17.53
N LYS A 71 4.83 -2.26 -17.99
CA LYS A 71 5.35 -3.48 -17.36
C LYS A 71 5.68 -3.25 -15.89
N THR A 72 6.49 -2.23 -15.60
CA THR A 72 6.95 -1.91 -14.24
C THR A 72 5.78 -1.64 -13.30
N LEU A 73 4.81 -0.83 -13.73
CA LEU A 73 3.62 -0.53 -12.93
C LEU A 73 2.76 -1.78 -12.72
N THR A 74 2.55 -2.59 -13.76
CA THR A 74 1.75 -3.81 -13.62
C THR A 74 2.39 -4.85 -12.72
N ASP A 75 3.72 -5.00 -12.75
CA ASP A 75 4.44 -5.93 -11.88
C ASP A 75 4.29 -5.51 -10.40
N MET A 76 4.46 -4.21 -10.11
CA MET A 76 4.26 -3.66 -8.77
C MET A 76 2.82 -3.86 -8.27
N VAL A 77 1.82 -3.52 -9.10
CA VAL A 77 0.40 -3.64 -8.73
C VAL A 77 0.01 -5.10 -8.53
N THR A 78 0.47 -6.00 -9.38
CA THR A 78 0.17 -7.44 -9.27
C THR A 78 0.76 -8.04 -7.99
N GLY A 79 1.99 -7.66 -7.64
CA GLY A 79 2.62 -8.06 -6.38
C GLY A 79 1.83 -7.55 -5.17
N PHE A 80 1.42 -6.29 -5.19
CA PHE A 80 0.62 -5.70 -4.12
C PHE A 80 -0.76 -6.36 -3.97
N LEU A 81 -1.49 -6.57 -5.07
CA LEU A 81 -2.80 -7.23 -5.06
C LEU A 81 -2.72 -8.67 -4.56
N SER A 82 -1.66 -9.40 -4.93
CA SER A 82 -1.44 -10.75 -4.43
C SER A 82 -1.29 -10.77 -2.90
N TYR A 83 -0.52 -9.82 -2.36
CA TYR A 83 -0.37 -9.66 -0.91
C TYR A 83 -1.66 -9.22 -0.22
N ASP A 84 -2.41 -8.30 -0.81
CA ASP A 84 -3.71 -7.83 -0.28
C ASP A 84 -4.71 -8.99 -0.16
N ILE A 85 -4.84 -9.80 -1.20
CA ILE A 85 -5.68 -11.01 -1.20
C ILE A 85 -5.25 -11.96 -0.10
N GLU A 86 -3.95 -12.20 0.05
CA GLU A 86 -3.41 -13.10 1.07
C GLU A 86 -3.73 -12.59 2.49
N MET A 87 -3.47 -11.31 2.77
CA MET A 87 -3.68 -10.73 4.09
C MET A 87 -5.17 -10.60 4.43
N THR A 88 -6.01 -10.26 3.47
CA THR A 88 -7.47 -10.22 3.65
C THR A 88 -8.01 -11.60 4.02
N ASN A 89 -7.58 -12.64 3.31
CA ASN A 89 -7.94 -14.01 3.64
C ASN A 89 -7.48 -14.41 5.05
N ARG A 90 -6.21 -14.12 5.40
CA ARG A 90 -5.69 -14.39 6.75
C ARG A 90 -6.47 -13.62 7.83
N GLY A 91 -6.84 -12.38 7.56
CA GLY A 91 -7.64 -11.53 8.45
C GLY A 91 -9.04 -12.11 8.69
N MET A 92 -9.72 -12.53 7.62
CA MET A 92 -11.03 -13.18 7.69
C MET A 92 -10.97 -14.47 8.53
N GLN A 93 -9.96 -15.33 8.30
CA GLN A 93 -9.81 -16.56 9.08
C GLN A 93 -9.57 -16.28 10.56
N LYS A 94 -8.75 -15.27 10.89
CA LYS A 94 -8.55 -14.84 12.29
C LYS A 94 -9.83 -14.28 12.92
N GLY A 95 -10.63 -13.52 12.16
CA GLY A 95 -11.93 -13.02 12.61
C GLY A 95 -12.93 -14.14 12.89
N LEU A 96 -13.05 -15.10 11.97
CA LEU A 96 -13.90 -16.29 12.11
C LEU A 96 -13.47 -17.17 13.28
N ALA A 97 -12.15 -17.34 13.50
CA ALA A 97 -11.62 -18.09 14.64
C ALA A 97 -11.97 -17.41 15.97
N LYS A 98 -11.86 -16.07 16.05
CA LYS A 98 -12.29 -15.31 17.23
C LYS A 98 -13.78 -15.45 17.52
N GLN A 99 -14.62 -15.42 16.49
CA GLN A 99 -16.07 -15.64 16.64
C GLN A 99 -16.39 -17.06 17.14
N ARG A 100 -15.73 -18.09 16.61
CA ARG A 100 -15.90 -19.48 17.09
C ARG A 100 -15.51 -19.65 18.55
N GLN A 101 -14.39 -19.05 18.98
CA GLN A 101 -13.94 -19.08 20.37
C GLN A 101 -14.91 -18.33 21.31
N ALA A 102 -15.42 -17.18 20.89
CA ALA A 102 -16.42 -16.43 21.65
C ALA A 102 -17.71 -17.24 21.84
N ASN A 103 -18.21 -17.89 20.78
CA ASN A 103 -19.39 -18.74 20.86
C ASN A 103 -19.18 -19.97 21.75
N GLN A 104 -18.02 -20.61 21.69
CA GLN A 104 -17.70 -21.76 22.56
C GLN A 104 -17.57 -21.37 24.03
N GLN A 105 -17.00 -20.20 24.34
CA GLN A 105 -16.96 -19.69 25.70
C GLN A 105 -18.36 -19.36 26.21
N GLN A 106 -19.20 -18.72 25.39
CA GLN A 106 -20.58 -18.38 25.74
C GLN A 106 -21.43 -19.62 26.06
N VAL A 107 -21.28 -20.71 25.31
CA VAL A 107 -21.97 -21.99 25.59
C VAL A 107 -21.45 -22.65 26.89
N ARG A 108 -20.17 -22.44 27.25
CA ARG A 108 -19.56 -23.04 28.44
C ARG A 108 -19.97 -22.37 29.76
N PHE A 109 -20.49 -21.14 29.70
CA PHE A 109 -21.02 -20.40 30.86
C PHE A 109 -22.53 -20.61 31.10
N VAL A 110 -23.19 -21.47 30.31
CA VAL A 110 -24.63 -21.76 30.41
C VAL A 110 -24.90 -23.18 30.95
N ILE A 111 -23.94 -23.76 31.67
CA ILE A 111 -24.10 -25.05 32.39
C ILE A 111 -23.87 -24.82 33.88
#